data_AF-A0A179S0K4-F1
#
_entry.id   AF-A0A179S0K4-F1
#
_cell.length_a   1.000
_cell.length_b   1.000
_cell.length_c   1.000
_cell.angle_alpha   90.00
_cell.angle_beta   90.00
_cell.angle_gamma   90.00
#
_symmetry.space_group_name_H-M   'P 1'
#
loop_
_entity.id
_entity.type
_entity.pdbx_description
1 polymer ?
#
loop_
_entity_poly.entity_id
_entity_poly.type
_entity_poly.pdbx_seq_one_letter_code
_entity_poly.pdbx_strand_id
1 'polypeptide(L)'
;MFATLVTHEWANDGFLRGPDGILVRMDRLRKIPGILIHGRRDISGPAVTVWRLHRLWPESRLHIVEGEGHGGPELSARMREATDALAG
;
A
#
# COMPACT_ATOMS: atom_id res chain seq x y z
N MET A 1 15.51 -18.85 4.22
CA MET A 1 14.45 -18.94 3.19
C MET A 1 13.80 -17.60 2.89
N PHE A 2 13.23 -16.90 3.88
CA PHE A 2 12.55 -15.60 3.65
C PHE A 2 13.44 -14.56 2.95
N ALA A 3 14.65 -14.31 3.45
CA ALA A 3 15.55 -13.32 2.86
C ALA A 3 15.91 -13.62 1.39
N THR A 4 16.26 -14.87 1.06
CA THR A 4 16.61 -15.26 -0.32
C THR A 4 15.43 -15.10 -1.28
N LEU A 5 14.22 -15.47 -0.85
CA LEU A 5 13.03 -15.33 -1.67
C LEU A 5 12.70 -13.84 -1.91
N VAL A 6 12.68 -13.02 -0.86
CA VAL A 6 12.41 -11.57 -1.00
C VAL A 6 13.45 -10.91 -1.91
N THR A 7 14.73 -11.21 -1.72
CA THR A 7 15.80 -10.67 -2.58
C THR A 7 15.67 -11.14 -4.03
N HIS A 8 15.27 -12.39 -4.27
CA HIS A 8 15.02 -12.90 -5.61
C HIS A 8 13.86 -12.16 -6.30
N GLU A 9 12.73 -11.98 -5.61
CA GLU A 9 11.60 -11.23 -6.18
C GLU A 9 11.97 -9.77 -6.46
N TRP A 10 12.67 -9.11 -5.53
CA TRP A 10 13.09 -7.71 -5.70
C TRP A 10 14.12 -7.53 -6.81
N ALA A 11 15.05 -8.47 -6.97
CA ALA A 11 16.03 -8.45 -8.05
C ALA A 11 15.41 -8.60 -9.45
N ASN A 12 14.16 -9.07 -9.51
CA ASN A 12 13.42 -9.28 -10.76
C ASN A 12 12.21 -8.34 -10.90
N ASP A 13 12.15 -7.25 -10.12
CA ASP A 13 11.03 -6.29 -10.13
C ASP A 13 9.65 -6.96 -9.94
N GLY A 14 9.61 -8.02 -9.12
CA GLY A 14 8.41 -8.83 -8.89
C GLY A 14 7.84 -9.47 -10.15
N PHE A 15 8.65 -9.64 -11.20
CA PHE A 15 8.27 -10.16 -12.52
C PHE A 15 7.13 -9.36 -13.19
N LEU A 16 6.98 -8.09 -12.81
CA LEU A 16 6.00 -7.20 -13.40
C LEU A 16 6.49 -6.66 -14.75
N ARG A 17 5.54 -6.45 -15.68
CA ARG A 17 5.87 -5.96 -17.02
C ARG A 17 5.89 -4.44 -17.05
N GLY A 18 7.02 -3.88 -17.48
CA GLY A 18 7.18 -2.44 -17.70
C GLY A 18 7.37 -1.63 -16.41
N PRO A 19 7.75 -0.34 -16.54
CA PRO A 19 8.17 0.49 -15.40
C PRO A 19 7.03 0.82 -14.42
N ASP A 20 5.79 0.79 -14.89
CA ASP A 20 4.61 1.12 -14.10
C ASP A 20 3.96 -0.10 -13.43
N GLY A 21 4.44 -1.31 -13.74
CA GLY A 21 3.98 -2.57 -13.16
C GLY A 21 2.45 -2.71 -13.14
N ILE A 22 1.87 -2.88 -11.95
CA ILE A 22 0.42 -3.03 -11.78
C ILE A 22 -0.36 -1.71 -11.89
N LEU A 23 0.30 -0.55 -11.80
CA LEU A 23 -0.38 0.75 -11.80
C LEU A 23 -1.07 1.05 -13.13
N VAL A 24 -0.67 0.39 -14.22
CA VAL A 24 -1.35 0.48 -15.53
C VAL A 24 -2.77 -0.09 -15.52
N ARG A 25 -3.17 -0.82 -14.47
CA ARG A 25 -4.48 -1.48 -14.33
C ARG A 25 -5.37 -0.85 -13.26
N MET A 26 -5.06 0.38 -12.83
CA MET A 26 -5.80 1.07 -11.77
C MET A 26 -7.23 1.43 -12.14
N ASP A 27 -7.54 1.48 -13.43
CA ASP A 27 -8.91 1.64 -13.96
C ASP A 27 -9.88 0.60 -13.38
N ARG A 28 -9.39 -0.61 -13.08
CA ARG A 28 -10.19 -1.71 -12.53
C ARG A 28 -10.68 -1.47 -11.11
N LEU A 29 -10.05 -0.55 -10.36
CA LEU A 29 -10.41 -0.22 -8.98
C LEU A 29 -11.27 1.05 -8.87
N ARG A 30 -11.54 1.75 -9.99
CA ARG A 30 -12.22 3.07 -10.00
C ARG A 30 -13.60 3.13 -9.34
N LYS A 31 -14.26 2.00 -9.10
CA LYS A 31 -15.58 1.92 -8.45
C LYS A 31 -15.55 1.17 -7.13
N ILE A 32 -14.36 0.81 -6.67
CA ILE A 32 -14.17 0.05 -5.44
C ILE A 32 -13.65 1.05 -4.40
N PRO A 33 -14.39 1.30 -3.31
CA PRO A 33 -13.87 2.13 -2.23
C PRO A 33 -12.65 1.45 -1.59
N GLY A 34 -11.66 2.24 -1.19
CA GLY A 34 -10.45 1.73 -0.56
C GLY A 34 -9.95 2.67 0.55
N ILE A 35 -9.39 2.08 1.61
CA ILE A 35 -8.70 2.85 2.65
C ILE A 35 -7.25 2.35 2.70
N LEU A 36 -6.32 3.23 2.40
CA LEU A 36 -4.89 2.99 2.39
C LEU A 36 -4.31 3.54 3.69
N ILE A 37 -3.70 2.68 4.50
CA ILE A 37 -3.08 3.04 5.77
C ILE A 37 -1.61 2.66 5.70
N HIS A 38 -0.72 3.62 5.94
CA HIS A 38 0.72 3.41 5.72
C HIS A 38 1.58 4.19 6.70
N GLY A 39 2.64 3.59 7.23
CA GLY A 39 3.59 4.29 8.09
C GLY A 39 4.58 5.15 7.29
N ARG A 40 4.79 6.40 7.69
CA ARG A 40 5.75 7.32 7.03
C ARG A 40 7.17 6.75 7.00
N ARG A 41 7.53 5.97 8.01
CA ARG A 41 8.89 5.45 8.23
C ARG A 41 9.05 4.01 7.73
N ASP A 42 8.12 3.51 6.91
CA ASP A 42 8.25 2.19 6.31
C ASP A 42 9.36 2.22 5.24
N ILE A 43 10.52 1.66 5.60
CA ILE A 43 11.67 1.53 4.72
C ILE A 43 11.51 0.41 3.69
N SER A 44 10.65 -0.58 3.98
CA SER A 44 10.41 -1.73 3.10
C SER A 44 9.46 -1.36 1.96
N GLY A 45 8.54 -0.43 2.22
CA GLY A 45 7.66 0.17 1.23
C GLY A 45 7.58 1.69 1.45
N PRO A 46 8.41 2.50 0.78
CA PRO A 46 8.42 3.94 1.00
C PRO A 46 7.07 4.59 0.72
N ALA A 47 6.68 5.60 1.51
CA ALA A 47 5.36 6.25 1.44
C ALA A 47 4.99 6.83 0.06
N VAL A 48 5.98 7.09 -0.81
CA VAL A 48 5.73 7.50 -2.20
C VAL A 48 4.94 6.44 -2.98
N THR A 49 5.12 5.16 -2.67
CA THR A 49 4.46 4.04 -3.34
C THR A 49 2.95 4.11 -3.14
N VAL A 50 2.49 4.19 -1.88
CA VAL A 50 1.06 4.29 -1.55
C VAL A 50 0.47 5.63 -2.01
N TRP A 51 1.25 6.71 -1.99
CA TRP A 51 0.81 8.02 -2.50
C TRP A 51 0.54 8.00 -4.00
N ARG A 52 1.42 7.36 -4.79
CA ARG A 52 1.20 7.18 -6.24
C ARG A 52 -0.06 6.34 -6.51
N LEU A 53 -0.25 5.27 -5.75
CA LEU A 53 -1.45 4.43 -5.84
C LEU A 53 -2.73 5.24 -5.56
N HIS A 54 -2.75 5.99 -4.45
CA HIS A 54 -3.88 6.84 -4.06
C HIS A 54 -4.25 7.85 -5.16
N ARG A 55 -3.25 8.50 -5.78
CA ARG A 55 -3.49 9.46 -6.87
C ARG A 55 -4.15 8.85 -8.10
N LEU A 56 -3.95 7.55 -8.34
CA LEU A 56 -4.55 6.82 -9.45
C LEU A 56 -5.87 6.12 -9.07
N TRP A 57 -6.25 6.15 -7.79
CA TRP A 57 -7.45 5.51 -7.25
C TRP A 57 -8.37 6.55 -6.61
N PRO A 58 -9.29 7.18 -7.39
CA PRO A 58 -10.12 8.28 -6.91
C PRO A 58 -10.99 7.94 -5.69
N GLU A 59 -11.47 6.71 -5.62
CA GLU A 59 -12.32 6.20 -4.53
C GLU A 59 -11.51 5.80 -3.27
N SER A 60 -10.20 6.01 -3.27
CA SER A 60 -9.36 5.68 -2.12
C SER A 60 -9.21 6.85 -1.14
N ARG A 61 -9.06 6.54 0.14
CA ARG A 61 -8.62 7.47 1.18
C ARG A 61 -7.24 7.05 1.68
N LEU A 62 -6.35 8.01 1.91
CA LEU A 62 -4.99 7.75 2.37
C LEU A 62 -4.76 8.31 3.78
N HIS A 63 -4.35 7.44 4.70
CA HIS A 63 -3.89 7.79 6.04
C HIS A 63 -2.41 7.44 6.19
N ILE A 64 -1.58 8.47 6.42
CA ILE A 64 -0.17 8.27 6.76
C ILE A 64 0.02 8.39 8.28
N VAL A 65 0.60 7.36 8.88
CA VAL A 65 0.99 7.36 10.30
C VAL A 65 2.43 7.86 10.40
N GLU A 66 2.63 9.08 10.87
CA GLU A 66 3.92 9.77 10.80
C GLU A 66 5.00 9.15 11.70
N GLY A 67 4.61 8.53 12.82
CA GLY A 67 5.53 7.97 13.81
C GLY A 67 5.99 6.54 13.53
N GLU A 68 5.34 5.83 12.61
CA GLU A 68 5.43 4.37 12.49
C GLU A 68 5.97 3.93 11.13
N GLY A 69 6.45 2.67 11.09
CA GLY A 69 7.00 2.03 9.90
C GLY A 69 6.02 1.05 9.25
N HIS A 70 6.49 -0.16 8.94
CA HIS A 70 5.65 -1.22 8.37
C HIS A 70 4.50 -1.66 9.29
N GLY A 71 4.59 -1.34 10.58
CA GLY A 71 3.55 -1.61 11.56
C GLY A 71 3.73 -0.75 12.80
N GLY A 72 2.74 -0.84 13.68
CA GLY A 72 2.72 -0.18 14.98
C GLY A 72 1.31 -0.11 15.58
N PRO A 73 1.19 0.31 16.84
CA PRO A 73 -0.09 0.40 17.53
C PRO A 73 -1.10 1.31 16.83
N GLU A 74 -0.69 2.49 16.33
CA GLU A 74 -1.60 3.42 15.66
C GLU A 74 -2.05 2.84 14.31
N LEU A 75 -1.13 2.33 13.50
CA LEU A 75 -1.44 1.69 12.22
C LEU A 75 -2.44 0.55 12.42
N SER A 76 -2.25 -0.27 13.46
CA SER A 76 -3.17 -1.35 13.81
C SER A 76 -4.55 -0.86 14.26
N ALA A 77 -4.62 0.25 15.01
CA ALA A 77 -5.88 0.87 15.38
C ALA A 77 -6.63 1.40 14.15
N ARG A 78 -5.94 2.12 13.26
CA ARG A 78 -6.51 2.61 12.00
C ARG A 78 -7.02 1.49 11.10
N MET A 79 -6.31 0.36 11.03
CA MET A 79 -6.75 -0.79 10.24
C MET A 79 -8.06 -1.38 10.76
N ARG A 80 -8.23 -1.46 12.09
CA ARG A 80 -9.49 -1.88 12.71
C ARG A 80 -10.62 -0.90 12.37
N GLU A 81 -10.42 0.39 12.62
CA GLU A 81 -11.40 1.45 12.30
C GLU A 81 -11.82 1.43 10.82
N ALA A 82 -10.86 1.27 9.92
CA ALA A 82 -11.12 1.18 8.48
C ALA A 82 -11.93 -0.07 8.10
N THR A 83 -11.67 -1.20 8.75
CA THR A 83 -12.42 -2.44 8.54
C THR A 83 -13.85 -2.29 9.02
N ASP A 84 -14.04 -1.74 10.23
CA ASP A 84 -15.36 -1.49 10.80
C ASP A 84 -16.18 -0.53 9.92
N ALA A 85 -15.55 0.53 9.39
CA ALA A 85 -16.20 1.51 8.51
C ALA A 85 -16.60 0.96 7.14
N LEU A 86 -15.97 -0.11 6.65
CA LEU A 86 -16.31 -0.76 5.38
C LEU A 86 -17.32 -1.91 5.56
N ALA A 87 -17.50 -2.40 6.78
CA ALA A 87 -18.45 -3.47 7.10
C ALA A 87 -19.88 -2.97 7.35
N GLY A 88 -20.05 -1.68 7.64
CA GLY A 88 -21.36 -1.01 7.78
C GLY A 88 -21.90 -0.50 6.45
#